data_AF-A0AAU0HBI9-F1
#
_entry.id   AF-A0AAU0HBI9-F1
#
_cell.length_a   1.000
_cell.length_b   1.000
_cell.length_c   1.000
_cell.angle_alpha   90.00
_cell.angle_beta   90.00
_cell.angle_gamma   90.00
#
_symmetry.space_group_name_H-M   'P 1'
#
loop_
_entity.id
_entity.type
_entity.pdbx_description
1 polymer ?
#
loop_
_entity_poly.entity_id
_entity_poly.type
_entity_poly.pdbx_seq_one_letter_code
_entity_poly.pdbx_strand_id
1 'polypeptide(L)'
;MRLIATLIASSAAMVSASALAQSSGAGTGPKVLPAPPPFAMNEAARCAVVYAQMLDALQSAPNVPSHIRRGFKDALAVWEYELSRSSPGAGAAVLQKAANDAAQAVHDDLPKGDTSDAAQARGTFLQESAATCASKITIAYDRRVHPVIPYLRKAEVAVEPGVTGTATTSAPISASEGPKSQAPSAKRSLR
;
A
#
# COMPACT_ATOMS: atom_id res chain seq x y z
N MET A 1 4.76 -16.17 17.05
CA MET A 1 4.80 -14.70 17.22
C MET A 1 6.25 -14.21 17.38
N ARG A 2 7.05 -14.23 16.31
CA ARG A 2 8.47 -13.77 16.33
C ARG A 2 8.79 -12.72 15.24
N LEU A 3 7.76 -12.19 14.56
CA LEU A 3 7.93 -11.39 13.33
C LEU A 3 7.82 -9.86 13.50
N ILE A 4 7.58 -9.35 14.71
CA ILE A 4 7.44 -7.89 14.95
C ILE A 4 8.74 -7.26 15.47
N ALA A 5 9.79 -8.05 15.74
CA ALA A 5 11.01 -7.57 16.39
C ALA A 5 12.11 -7.04 15.43
N THR A 6 11.92 -7.07 14.10
CA THR A 6 13.06 -6.95 13.16
C THR A 6 12.90 -5.87 12.08
N LEU A 7 12.25 -4.73 12.38
CA LEU A 7 12.12 -3.63 11.41
C LEU A 7 12.64 -2.27 11.90
N ILE A 8 13.27 -2.18 13.08
CA ILE A 8 13.82 -0.92 13.58
C ILE A 8 15.28 -1.10 14.00
N ALA A 9 16.14 -1.39 13.04
CA ALA A 9 17.59 -1.36 13.23
C ALA A 9 18.30 -1.05 11.92
N SER A 10 18.05 0.12 11.32
CA SER A 10 18.91 0.69 10.27
C SER A 10 18.50 2.14 9.97
N SER A 11 18.87 3.09 10.84
CA SER A 11 19.01 4.52 10.51
C SER A 11 19.63 5.26 11.70
N ALA A 12 20.86 4.91 12.05
CA ALA A 12 21.68 5.70 12.96
C ALA A 12 23.08 5.81 12.37
N ALA A 13 23.27 6.76 11.45
CA ALA A 13 24.58 7.36 11.16
C ALA A 13 24.42 8.64 10.34
N MET A 14 24.78 9.75 10.99
CA MET A 14 25.45 10.94 10.46
C MET A 14 24.74 11.81 9.40
N VAL A 15 24.22 12.95 9.85
CA VAL A 15 24.62 14.26 9.31
C VAL A 15 24.77 15.24 10.48
N SER A 16 26.00 15.51 10.90
CA SER A 16 26.35 16.78 11.53
C SER A 16 26.66 17.78 10.42
N ALA A 17 25.84 18.82 10.29
CA ALA A 17 26.23 20.04 9.57
C ALA A 17 25.40 21.22 10.08
N SER A 18 26.09 22.06 10.84
CA SER A 18 25.93 23.52 10.95
C SER A 18 24.57 24.09 11.36
N ALA A 19 24.56 24.55 12.61
CA ALA A 19 23.83 25.74 12.99
C ALA A 19 24.21 26.90 12.04
N LEU A 20 23.26 27.32 11.21
CA LEU A 20 23.17 28.71 10.77
C LEU A 20 21.81 29.22 11.23
N ALA A 21 21.87 30.12 12.21
CA ALA A 21 20.79 30.98 12.58
C ALA A 21 20.34 31.78 11.35
N GLN A 22 19.16 31.45 10.81
CA GLN A 22 18.36 32.41 10.06
C GLN A 22 17.27 32.93 11.00
N SER A 23 17.64 33.99 11.71
CA SER A 23 16.68 34.98 12.18
C SER A 23 16.04 35.68 10.99
N SER A 24 14.81 36.16 11.20
CA SER A 24 14.13 37.24 10.46
C SER A 24 13.12 36.77 9.42
N GLY A 25 11.88 36.69 9.88
CA GLY A 25 10.69 36.58 9.06
C GLY A 25 9.46 36.38 9.92
N ALA A 26 9.14 37.36 10.77
CA ALA A 26 7.85 37.44 11.45
C ALA A 26 6.76 37.71 10.40
N GLY A 27 6.42 36.67 9.63
CA GLY A 27 5.23 36.66 8.81
C GLY A 27 4.04 36.41 9.73
N THR A 28 3.28 37.46 10.01
CA THR A 28 1.92 37.41 10.58
C THR A 28 0.93 36.82 9.57
N GLY A 29 1.33 35.76 8.86
CA GLY A 29 0.37 34.92 8.15
C GLY A 29 -0.45 34.17 9.20
N PRO A 30 -1.76 33.95 8.98
CA PRO A 30 -2.52 33.09 9.86
C PRO A 30 -1.79 31.74 9.96
N LYS A 31 -1.37 31.37 11.18
CA LYS A 31 -0.92 30.01 11.47
C LYS A 31 -2.11 29.11 11.12
N VAL A 32 -2.09 28.54 9.92
CA VAL A 32 -3.01 27.48 9.55
C VAL A 32 -2.64 26.32 10.45
N LEU A 33 -3.38 26.19 11.55
CA LEU A 33 -3.26 25.02 12.41
C LEU A 33 -3.50 23.80 11.53
N PRO A 34 -2.63 22.78 11.58
CA PRO A 34 -2.86 21.57 10.83
C PRO A 34 -4.24 21.04 11.20
N ALA A 35 -5.03 20.67 10.18
CA ALA A 35 -6.35 20.10 10.41
C ALA A 35 -6.22 18.92 11.39
N PRO A 36 -7.18 18.76 12.33
CA PRO A 36 -7.15 17.64 13.25
C PRO A 36 -7.05 16.32 12.47
N PRO A 37 -6.34 15.31 13.00
CA PRO A 37 -6.21 14.03 12.33
C PRO A 37 -7.60 13.42 12.12
N PRO A 38 -7.89 12.87 10.93
CA PRO A 38 -9.20 12.33 10.61
C PRO A 38 -9.52 11.03 11.37
N PHE A 39 -8.52 10.36 11.95
CA PHE A 39 -8.68 9.08 12.65
C PHE A 39 -8.08 9.13 14.04
N ALA A 40 -8.76 8.46 14.97
CA ALA A 40 -8.21 8.19 16.30
C ALA A 40 -7.09 7.14 16.23
N MET A 41 -6.21 7.15 17.23
CA MET A 41 -5.03 6.28 17.27
C MET A 41 -5.37 4.79 17.24
N ASN A 42 -6.39 4.37 18.00
CA ASN A 42 -6.86 2.99 18.03
C ASN A 42 -7.45 2.54 16.68
N GLU A 43 -8.16 3.43 15.99
CA GLU A 43 -8.73 3.15 14.68
C GLU A 43 -7.65 2.99 13.61
N ALA A 44 -6.72 3.94 13.55
CA ALA A 44 -5.61 3.87 12.61
C ALA A 44 -4.71 2.64 12.87
N ALA A 45 -4.41 2.34 14.14
CA ALA A 45 -3.67 1.14 14.52
C ALA A 45 -4.39 -0.15 14.10
N ARG A 46 -5.72 -0.24 14.32
CA ARG A 46 -6.52 -1.40 13.92
C ARG A 46 -6.50 -1.61 12.41
N CYS A 47 -6.68 -0.56 11.63
CA CYS A 47 -6.62 -0.68 10.18
C CYS A 47 -5.21 -1.01 9.67
N ALA A 48 -4.15 -0.44 10.26
CA ALA A 48 -2.77 -0.82 9.92
C ALA A 48 -2.53 -2.32 10.17
N VAL A 49 -2.97 -2.85 11.31
CA VAL A 49 -2.85 -4.27 11.66
C VAL A 49 -3.59 -5.17 10.67
N VAL A 50 -4.81 -4.82 10.27
CA VAL A 50 -5.58 -5.61 9.28
C VAL A 50 -4.80 -5.73 7.97
N TYR A 51 -4.27 -4.62 7.44
CA TYR A 51 -3.47 -4.63 6.22
C TYR A 51 -2.14 -5.37 6.40
N ALA A 52 -1.50 -5.26 7.56
CA ALA A 52 -0.27 -6.01 7.87
C ALA A 52 -0.51 -7.53 7.90
N GLN A 53 -1.60 -7.99 8.51
CA GLN A 53 -1.97 -9.41 8.53
C GLN A 53 -2.30 -9.94 7.13
N MET A 54 -3.01 -9.15 6.32
CA MET A 54 -3.25 -9.51 4.92
C MET A 54 -1.96 -9.60 4.13
N LEU A 55 -1.02 -8.67 4.34
CA LEU A 55 0.27 -8.69 3.65
C LEU A 55 1.09 -9.93 4.03
N ASP A 56 1.12 -10.32 5.31
CA ASP A 56 1.77 -11.54 5.79
C ASP A 56 1.17 -12.79 5.12
N ALA A 57 -0.16 -12.89 5.09
CA ALA A 57 -0.86 -13.98 4.40
C ALA A 57 -0.50 -14.04 2.91
N LEU A 58 -0.46 -12.90 2.21
CA LEU A 58 -0.13 -12.83 0.78
C LEU A 58 1.35 -13.11 0.47
N GLN A 59 2.26 -12.86 1.41
CA GLN A 59 3.69 -13.19 1.25
C GLN A 59 3.93 -14.70 1.26
N SER A 60 3.12 -15.45 2.01
CA SER A 60 3.18 -16.91 2.03
C SER A 60 2.57 -17.59 0.79
N ALA A 61 1.85 -16.83 -0.05
CA ALA A 61 1.11 -17.36 -1.19
C ALA A 61 1.89 -17.22 -2.51
N PRO A 62 2.28 -18.35 -3.17
CA PRO A 62 3.20 -18.34 -4.32
C PRO A 62 2.58 -17.78 -5.62
N ASN A 63 1.25 -17.69 -5.71
CA ASN A 63 0.50 -17.33 -6.90
C ASN A 63 -0.14 -15.92 -6.83
N VAL A 64 0.18 -15.12 -5.81
CA VAL A 64 -0.35 -13.75 -5.73
C VAL A 64 0.44 -12.86 -6.70
N PRO A 65 -0.21 -12.07 -7.58
CA PRO A 65 0.49 -11.12 -8.44
C PRO A 65 1.21 -10.02 -7.64
N SER A 66 2.35 -9.56 -8.14
CA SER A 66 3.17 -8.53 -7.46
C SER A 66 2.42 -7.20 -7.25
N HIS A 67 1.57 -6.80 -8.21
CA HIS A 67 0.77 -5.58 -8.11
C HIS A 67 -0.28 -5.66 -6.98
N ILE A 68 -0.81 -6.85 -6.69
CA ILE A 68 -1.73 -7.05 -5.56
C ILE A 68 -0.99 -6.87 -4.24
N ARG A 69 0.14 -7.56 -4.05
CA ARG A 69 0.99 -7.38 -2.84
C ARG A 69 1.39 -5.92 -2.64
N ARG A 70 1.69 -5.21 -3.73
CA ARG A 70 2.02 -3.79 -3.70
C ARG A 70 0.85 -2.95 -3.21
N GLY A 71 -0.35 -3.15 -3.74
CA GLY A 71 -1.54 -2.43 -3.29
C GLY A 71 -1.78 -2.57 -1.77
N PHE A 72 -1.56 -3.76 -1.20
CA PHE A 72 -1.62 -3.96 0.25
C PHE A 72 -0.51 -3.25 1.02
N LYS A 73 0.71 -3.23 0.49
CA LYS A 73 1.83 -2.49 1.08
C LYS A 73 1.58 -0.98 1.08
N ASP A 74 1.03 -0.44 0.00
CA ASP A 74 0.71 0.98 -0.11
C ASP A 74 -0.44 1.37 0.83
N ALA A 75 -1.46 0.51 0.94
CA ALA A 75 -2.55 0.70 1.89
C ALA A 75 -2.09 0.60 3.36
N LEU A 76 -1.13 -0.28 3.66
CA LEU A 76 -0.48 -0.31 4.97
C LEU A 76 0.23 1.01 5.27
N ALA A 77 1.03 1.53 4.33
CA ALA A 77 1.75 2.79 4.51
C ALA A 77 0.80 4.00 4.71
N VAL A 78 -0.37 3.98 4.07
CA VAL A 78 -1.45 4.94 4.33
C VAL A 78 -1.89 4.89 5.79
N TRP A 79 -2.16 3.71 6.33
CA TRP A 79 -2.61 3.56 7.71
C TRP A 79 -1.52 3.80 8.76
N GLU A 80 -0.26 3.47 8.47
CA GLU A 80 0.89 3.82 9.31
C GLU A 80 1.07 5.34 9.40
N TYR A 81 0.88 6.04 8.27
CA TYR A 81 0.86 7.50 8.26
C TYR A 81 -0.26 8.05 9.14
N GLU A 82 -1.49 7.54 9.01
CA GLU A 82 -2.60 7.98 9.87
C GLU A 82 -2.37 7.69 11.35
N LEU A 83 -1.77 6.54 11.67
CA LEU A 83 -1.39 6.20 13.04
C LEU A 83 -0.40 7.23 13.59
N SER A 84 0.65 7.57 12.83
CA SER A 84 1.64 8.56 13.26
C SER A 84 1.05 9.96 13.48
N ARG A 85 0.03 10.35 12.70
CA ARG A 85 -0.63 11.65 12.84
C ARG A 85 -1.72 11.71 13.88
N SER A 86 -2.33 10.57 14.22
CA SER A 86 -3.43 10.49 15.20
C SER A 86 -3.05 11.00 16.60
N SER A 87 -1.74 11.03 16.91
CA SER A 87 -1.21 11.56 18.17
C SER A 87 0.08 12.36 17.92
N PRO A 88 -0.01 13.65 17.55
CA PRO A 88 1.16 14.48 17.31
C PRO A 88 2.06 14.55 18.55
N GLY A 89 3.34 14.21 18.38
CA GLY A 89 4.31 14.19 19.48
C GLY A 89 4.38 12.88 20.27
N ALA A 90 3.54 11.88 19.95
CA ALA A 90 3.71 10.54 20.49
C ALA A 90 5.01 9.92 19.99
N GLY A 91 5.83 9.43 20.92
CA GLY A 91 7.05 8.69 20.58
C GLY A 91 6.73 7.31 19.98
N ALA A 92 7.73 6.71 19.33
CA ALA A 92 7.60 5.39 18.69
C ALA A 92 7.05 4.30 19.63
N ALA A 93 7.42 4.33 20.91
CA ALA A 93 6.93 3.36 21.90
C ALA A 93 5.40 3.42 22.11
N VAL A 94 4.80 4.61 22.06
CA VAL A 94 3.35 4.79 22.22
C VAL A 94 2.61 4.27 20.99
N LEU A 95 3.09 4.61 19.79
CA LEU A 95 2.52 4.12 18.54
C LEU A 95 2.66 2.59 18.43
N GLN A 96 3.81 2.05 18.85
CA GLN A 96 4.04 0.60 18.89
C GLN A 96 3.09 -0.09 19.87
N LYS A 97 2.86 0.50 21.05
CA LYS A 97 1.89 -0.03 22.01
C LYS A 97 0.48 -0.06 21.40
N ALA A 98 0.06 1.02 20.75
CA ALA A 98 -1.24 1.07 20.07
C ALA A 98 -1.37 -0.01 18.98
N ALA A 99 -0.31 -0.22 18.18
CA ALA A 99 -0.27 -1.28 17.18
C ALA A 99 -0.33 -2.68 17.80
N ASN A 100 0.36 -2.92 18.92
CA ASN A 100 0.32 -4.21 19.64
C ASN A 100 -1.06 -4.48 20.26
N ASP A 101 -1.66 -3.48 20.90
CA ASP A 101 -3.00 -3.59 21.47
C ASP A 101 -4.03 -3.87 20.36
N ALA A 102 -3.90 -3.20 19.21
CA ALA A 102 -4.72 -3.46 18.04
C ALA A 102 -4.48 -4.84 17.43
N ALA A 103 -3.24 -5.31 17.38
CA ALA A 103 -2.89 -6.66 16.92
C ALA A 103 -3.55 -7.73 17.77
N GLN A 104 -3.54 -7.56 19.10
CA GLN A 104 -4.23 -8.43 20.02
C GLN A 104 -5.75 -8.40 19.79
N ALA A 105 -6.35 -7.22 19.70
CA ALA A 105 -7.79 -7.09 19.45
C ALA A 105 -8.24 -7.74 18.13
N VAL A 106 -7.49 -7.52 17.04
CA VAL A 106 -7.78 -8.18 15.75
C VAL A 106 -7.61 -9.69 15.87
N HIS A 107 -6.60 -10.16 16.59
CA HIS A 107 -6.41 -11.59 16.83
C HIS A 107 -7.57 -12.22 17.63
N ASP A 108 -8.08 -11.51 18.64
CA ASP A 108 -9.20 -11.99 19.45
C ASP A 108 -10.51 -12.05 18.66
N ASP A 109 -10.70 -11.12 17.73
CA ASP A 109 -11.87 -11.05 16.82
C ASP A 109 -11.80 -12.07 15.66
N LEU A 110 -10.61 -12.58 15.33
CA LEU A 110 -10.45 -13.51 14.21
C LEU A 110 -11.20 -14.84 14.45
N PRO A 111 -11.90 -15.38 13.43
CA PRO A 111 -12.46 -16.71 13.48
C PRO A 111 -11.42 -17.78 13.87
N LYS A 112 -11.74 -18.54 14.91
CA LYS A 112 -10.84 -19.54 15.52
C LYS A 112 -11.07 -20.94 14.93
N GLY A 113 -10.05 -21.78 15.02
CA GLY A 113 -10.09 -23.19 14.58
C GLY A 113 -9.19 -23.48 13.38
N ASP A 114 -8.89 -24.75 13.20
CA ASP A 114 -7.86 -25.23 12.25
C ASP A 114 -8.47 -25.90 11.01
N THR A 115 -9.78 -25.75 10.80
CA THR A 115 -10.48 -26.29 9.63
C THR A 115 -10.35 -25.37 8.41
N SER A 116 -10.64 -25.91 7.22
CA SER A 116 -10.74 -25.12 6.00
C SER A 116 -11.78 -24.00 6.12
N ASP A 117 -12.93 -24.29 6.75
CA ASP A 117 -14.00 -23.31 6.96
C ASP A 117 -13.55 -22.17 7.89
N ALA A 118 -12.79 -22.49 8.95
CA ALA A 118 -12.22 -21.48 9.83
C ALA A 118 -11.18 -20.62 9.09
N ALA A 119 -10.36 -21.23 8.22
CA ALA A 119 -9.42 -20.49 7.38
C ALA A 119 -10.14 -19.56 6.39
N GLN A 120 -11.22 -20.03 5.76
CA GLN A 120 -12.05 -19.21 4.88
C GLN A 120 -12.69 -18.05 5.65
N ALA A 121 -13.25 -18.31 6.84
CA ALA A 121 -13.85 -17.29 7.68
C ALA A 121 -12.84 -16.21 8.09
N ARG A 122 -11.59 -16.57 8.43
CA ARG A 122 -10.52 -15.59 8.67
C ARG A 122 -10.22 -14.75 7.43
N GLY A 123 -10.17 -15.38 6.26
CA GLY A 123 -10.00 -14.69 4.99
C GLY A 123 -11.09 -13.65 4.74
N THR A 124 -12.36 -14.04 4.90
CA THR A 124 -13.52 -13.15 4.77
C THR A 124 -13.46 -12.00 5.77
N PHE A 125 -13.20 -12.29 7.05
CA PHE A 125 -13.08 -11.27 8.09
C PHE A 125 -12.04 -10.20 7.75
N LEU A 126 -10.85 -10.62 7.31
CA LEU A 126 -9.78 -9.69 6.94
C LEU A 126 -10.14 -8.87 5.69
N GLN A 127 -10.77 -9.48 4.69
CA GLN A 127 -11.23 -8.78 3.48
C GLN A 127 -12.29 -7.72 3.79
N GLU A 128 -13.30 -8.06 4.59
CA GLU A 128 -14.37 -7.13 4.99
C GLU A 128 -13.81 -5.99 5.87
N SER A 129 -12.90 -6.33 6.79
CA SER A 129 -12.21 -5.35 7.63
C SER A 129 -11.38 -4.39 6.78
N ALA A 130 -10.62 -4.90 5.79
CA ALA A 130 -9.82 -4.09 4.89
C ALA A 130 -10.68 -3.19 4.00
N ALA A 131 -11.81 -3.69 3.49
CA ALA A 131 -12.77 -2.90 2.72
C ALA A 131 -13.37 -1.77 3.57
N THR A 132 -13.71 -2.05 4.83
CA THR A 132 -14.16 -1.04 5.80
C THR A 132 -13.11 0.04 6.01
N CYS A 133 -11.85 -0.35 6.21
CA CYS A 133 -10.73 0.58 6.32
C CYS A 133 -10.52 1.39 5.02
N ALA A 134 -10.57 0.76 3.84
CA ALA A 134 -10.45 1.48 2.57
C ALA A 134 -11.55 2.55 2.41
N SER A 135 -12.79 2.21 2.77
CA SER A 135 -13.92 3.15 2.74
C SER A 135 -13.69 4.36 3.66
N LYS A 136 -13.13 4.16 4.86
CA LYS A 136 -12.79 5.24 5.79
C LYS A 136 -11.81 6.25 5.19
N ILE A 137 -10.77 5.77 4.50
CA ILE A 137 -9.83 6.65 3.78
C ILE A 137 -10.55 7.42 2.67
N THR A 138 -11.34 6.74 1.85
CA THR A 138 -12.11 7.37 0.77
C THR A 138 -13.05 8.45 1.31
N ILE A 139 -13.71 8.22 2.45
CA ILE A 139 -14.61 9.20 3.06
C ILE A 139 -13.83 10.40 3.63
N ALA A 140 -12.72 10.16 4.34
CA ALA A 140 -11.95 11.22 4.98
C ALA A 140 -11.26 12.15 3.97
N TYR A 141 -10.80 11.57 2.86
CA TYR A 141 -10.05 12.30 1.83
C TYR A 141 -10.90 12.70 0.63
N ASP A 142 -12.08 12.10 0.46
CA ASP A 142 -12.97 12.29 -0.68
C ASP A 142 -12.19 12.07 -2.01
N ARG A 143 -12.17 13.07 -2.91
CA ARG A 143 -11.40 13.05 -4.16
C ARG A 143 -9.95 13.52 -3.99
N ARG A 144 -9.56 13.96 -2.79
CA ARG A 144 -8.18 14.40 -2.54
C ARG A 144 -7.27 13.19 -2.42
N VAL A 145 -6.09 13.32 -3.02
CA VAL A 145 -5.07 12.29 -2.91
C VAL A 145 -4.55 12.28 -1.47
N HIS A 146 -4.56 11.11 -0.84
CA HIS A 146 -4.01 10.95 0.51
C HIS A 146 -2.54 11.41 0.55
N PRO A 147 -2.08 12.15 1.57
CA PRO A 147 -0.77 12.83 1.56
C PRO A 147 0.43 11.93 1.29
N VAL A 148 0.36 10.64 1.66
CA VAL A 148 1.44 9.68 1.42
C VAL A 148 1.52 9.19 -0.04
N ILE A 149 0.42 9.20 -0.79
CA ILE A 149 0.33 8.58 -2.13
C ILE A 149 1.31 9.19 -3.14
N PRO A 150 1.54 10.52 -3.21
CA PRO A 150 2.56 11.07 -4.10
C PRO A 150 3.98 10.57 -3.79
N TYR A 151 4.30 10.35 -2.51
CA TYR A 151 5.60 9.82 -2.11
C TYR A 151 5.75 8.34 -2.45
N LEU A 152 4.68 7.55 -2.28
CA LEU A 152 4.66 6.15 -2.72
C LEU A 152 4.87 6.06 -4.22
N ARG A 153 4.10 6.80 -5.03
CA ARG A 153 4.27 6.85 -6.50
C ARG A 153 5.68 7.26 -6.92
N LYS A 154 6.29 8.23 -6.23
CA LYS A 154 7.67 8.64 -6.52
C LYS A 154 8.68 7.53 -6.20
N ALA A 155 8.50 6.82 -5.09
CA ALA A 155 9.33 5.69 -4.72
C ALA A 155 9.21 4.55 -5.74
N GLU A 156 8.04 4.34 -6.34
CA GLU A 156 7.85 3.33 -7.39
C GLU A 156 8.68 3.63 -8.64
N VAL A 157 8.67 4.88 -9.11
CA VAL A 157 9.44 5.29 -10.30
C VAL A 157 10.95 5.20 -10.05
N ALA A 158 11.40 5.42 -8.82
CA ALA A 158 12.83 5.36 -8.47
C ALA A 158 13.39 3.93 -8.35
N VAL A 159 12.54 2.91 -8.27
CA VAL A 159 12.94 1.50 -8.09
C VAL A 159 13.08 0.75 -9.43
N GLU A 160 12.76 1.37 -10.57
CA GLU A 160 13.08 0.83 -11.90
C GLU A 160 14.61 0.82 -12.15
N PRO A 161 15.29 -0.34 -12.16
CA PRO A 161 16.69 -0.42 -12.53
C PRO A 161 16.80 -0.78 -14.02
N GLY A 162 17.21 0.18 -14.85
CA GLY A 162 17.83 -0.12 -16.14
C GLY A 162 16.89 -0.44 -17.31
N VAL A 163 16.33 0.61 -17.93
CA VAL A 163 16.30 0.66 -19.40
C VAL A 163 17.60 1.32 -19.86
N THR A 164 18.71 0.58 -19.77
CA THR A 164 19.85 0.83 -20.64
C THR A 164 19.49 0.27 -22.00
N GLY A 165 19.42 1.15 -23.00
CA GLY A 165 19.03 0.81 -24.35
C GLY A 165 19.86 -0.32 -24.95
N THR A 166 19.16 -1.27 -25.56
CA THR A 166 19.50 -1.69 -26.91
C THR A 166 18.30 -1.35 -27.76
N ALA A 167 18.47 -0.31 -28.57
CA ALA A 167 17.67 -0.10 -29.75
C ALA A 167 17.80 -1.36 -30.62
N THR A 168 16.78 -2.21 -30.62
CA THR A 168 16.53 -3.03 -31.79
C THR A 168 15.92 -2.09 -32.81
N THR A 169 16.76 -1.65 -33.75
CA THR A 169 16.34 -1.08 -35.02
C THR A 169 15.45 -2.11 -35.71
N SER A 170 14.14 -2.04 -35.47
CA SER A 170 13.16 -2.61 -36.37
C SER A 170 13.00 -1.64 -37.53
N ALA A 171 13.62 -1.98 -38.65
CA ALA A 171 13.49 -1.30 -39.92
C ALA A 171 12.00 -1.06 -40.28
N PRO A 172 11.67 0.02 -41.02
CA PRO A 172 10.31 0.25 -41.47
C PRO A 172 9.90 -0.85 -42.44
N ILE A 173 8.89 -1.63 -42.07
CA ILE A 173 8.18 -2.49 -43.02
C ILE A 173 7.35 -1.56 -43.91
N SER A 174 7.85 -1.37 -45.13
CA SER A 174 7.12 -0.73 -46.21
C SER A 174 5.76 -1.39 -46.40
N ALA A 175 4.74 -0.54 -46.47
CA ALA A 175 3.46 -0.87 -47.03
C ALA A 175 3.61 -1.26 -48.51
N SER A 176 3.02 -2.40 -48.91
CA SER A 176 2.59 -2.64 -50.28
C SER A 176 1.39 -3.59 -50.30
N GLU A 177 0.23 -2.98 -50.56
CA GLU A 177 -0.83 -3.46 -51.46
C GLU A 177 -1.39 -4.90 -51.31
N GLY A 178 -2.62 -4.96 -50.77
CA GLY A 178 -3.81 -5.36 -51.53
C GLY A 178 -4.12 -6.86 -51.76
N PRO A 179 -5.41 -7.22 -51.93
CA PRO A 179 -5.93 -8.56 -51.58
C PRO A 179 -6.23 -9.44 -52.81
N LYS A 180 -6.11 -10.77 -52.66
CA LYS A 180 -6.78 -11.75 -53.54
C LYS A 180 -7.35 -12.93 -52.76
N SER A 181 -8.66 -12.83 -52.53
CA SER A 181 -9.70 -13.84 -52.75
C SER A 181 -9.23 -15.26 -53.15
N GLN A 182 -9.61 -16.26 -52.35
CA GLN A 182 -10.16 -17.53 -52.87
C GLN A 182 -10.79 -18.38 -51.76
N ALA A 183 -12.10 -18.62 -51.87
CA ALA A 183 -12.81 -19.73 -51.24
C ALA A 183 -12.40 -21.07 -51.87
N PRO A 184 -12.69 -22.22 -51.24
CA PRO A 184 -13.81 -22.98 -51.79
C PRO A 184 -14.66 -23.80 -50.81
N SER A 185 -15.94 -23.88 -51.19
CA SER A 185 -16.84 -25.03 -51.24
C SER A 185 -16.99 -26.00 -50.07
N ALA A 186 -18.19 -25.91 -49.50
CA ALA A 186 -18.92 -27.02 -48.89
C ALA A 186 -19.04 -28.24 -49.80
N LYS A 187 -18.86 -29.43 -49.23
CA LYS A 187 -19.55 -30.65 -49.67
C LYS A 187 -20.20 -31.34 -48.47
N ARG A 188 -21.52 -31.16 -48.44
CA ARG A 188 -22.53 -31.99 -47.81
C ARG A 188 -22.41 -33.42 -48.33
N SER A 189 -22.28 -34.41 -47.45
CA SER A 189 -22.54 -35.81 -47.82
C SER A 189 -23.38 -36.44 -46.71
N LEU A 190 -24.64 -36.67 -47.05
CA LEU A 190 -25.58 -37.55 -46.35
C LEU A 190 -25.16 -39.00 -46.61
N ARG A 191 -25.07 -39.80 -45.55
CA ARG A 191 -25.64 -41.15 -45.44
C ARG A 191 -25.58 -41.60 -43.99
#